data_AF-A0A848Y6S5-F1
#
_entry.id   AF-A0A848Y6S5-F1
#
_cell.length_a   1.000
_cell.length_b   1.000
_cell.length_c   1.000
_cell.angle_alpha   90.00
_cell.angle_beta   90.00
_cell.angle_gamma   90.00
#
_symmetry.space_group_name_H-M   'P 1'
#
loop_
_entity.id
_entity.type
_entity.pdbx_description
1 polymer ?
#
loop_
_entity_poly.entity_id
_entity_poly.type
_entity_poly.pdbx_seq_one_letter_code
_entity_poly.pdbx_strand_id
1 'polypeptide(L)'
;MDLKKTDFGPIYERACARKGGEDVVLSLLPTMPDAASLAATPNDRVLSMMAKCVFRAGFNWQVIEKKWPGFEEAFLGFEPGPLNFQPDDFWDDLTSNKAIVRHGAKIRSVKENAAFILDISDEHGSFGQFLAAWPSEDVVGLWDVLAKRGKRLGGNTGRYFLRFIGKDTFLPGRDAVAAVRIAGLDVPSHPTAKRDLKAIQELFNRWHTETGLSYVHLSRIAAMSAGDNIDPERLAAYIRGGRGDQGEE
;
A
#
# COMPACT_ATOMS: atom_id res chain seq x y z
N MET A 1 30.16 13.66 -15.81
CA MET A 1 29.45 12.38 -15.66
C MET A 1 28.13 12.57 -16.38
N ASP A 2 27.95 11.91 -17.53
CA ASP A 2 26.71 12.07 -18.33
C ASP A 2 25.54 11.44 -17.55
N LEU A 3 24.74 12.28 -16.89
CA LEU A 3 23.49 11.88 -16.26
C LEU A 3 22.58 11.30 -17.34
N LYS A 4 22.36 9.98 -17.33
CA LYS A 4 21.36 9.38 -18.22
C LYS A 4 20.00 9.84 -17.70
N LYS A 5 19.08 10.13 -18.62
CA LYS A 5 17.73 10.64 -18.28
C LYS A 5 16.98 9.77 -17.26
N THR A 6 17.36 8.50 -17.09
CA THR A 6 16.75 7.54 -16.19
C THR A 6 17.43 7.37 -14.83
N ASP A 7 18.53 8.07 -14.54
CA ASP A 7 19.25 7.94 -13.27
C ASP A 7 18.48 8.56 -12.11
N PHE A 8 18.69 8.08 -10.88
CA PHE A 8 17.94 8.58 -9.72
C PHE A 8 18.46 9.91 -9.18
N GLY A 9 19.75 10.23 -9.39
CA GLY A 9 20.39 11.46 -8.92
C GLY A 9 19.58 12.74 -9.18
N PRO A 10 19.16 13.06 -10.42
CA PRO A 10 18.34 14.24 -10.72
C PRO A 10 17.00 14.29 -9.96
N ILE A 11 16.38 13.13 -9.71
CA ILE A 11 15.13 13.03 -8.96
C ILE A 11 15.38 13.36 -7.49
N TYR A 12 16.47 12.84 -6.93
CA TYR A 12 16.89 13.10 -5.56
C TYR A 12 17.21 14.59 -5.35
N GLU A 13 18.08 15.18 -6.20
CA GLU A 13 18.44 16.61 -6.14
C GLU A 13 17.21 17.51 -6.21
N ARG A 14 16.27 17.18 -7.10
CA ARG A 14 15.01 17.92 -7.24
C ARG A 14 14.13 17.81 -6.00
N ALA A 15 14.07 16.64 -5.35
CA ALA A 15 13.35 16.48 -4.09
C ALA A 15 13.97 17.35 -2.99
N CYS A 16 15.30 17.32 -2.84
CA CYS A 16 16.02 18.15 -1.85
C CYS A 16 15.78 19.64 -2.09
N ALA A 17 15.89 20.11 -3.33
CA ALA A 17 15.63 21.50 -3.68
C ALA A 17 14.18 21.93 -3.35
N ARG A 18 13.20 21.04 -3.57
CA ARG A 18 11.77 21.32 -3.29
C ARG A 18 11.43 21.32 -1.81
N LYS A 19 12.12 20.52 -0.99
CA LYS A 19 11.82 20.34 0.44
C LYS A 19 12.75 21.11 1.37
N GLY A 20 13.71 21.86 0.83
CA GLY A 20 14.61 22.70 1.63
C GLY A 20 15.85 21.99 2.15
N GLY A 21 16.27 20.90 1.50
CA GLY A 21 17.51 20.18 1.79
C GLY A 21 17.34 18.67 1.98
N GLU A 22 18.47 17.98 2.01
CA GLU A 22 18.55 16.53 2.21
C GLU A 22 18.02 16.10 3.58
N ASP A 23 18.40 16.79 4.66
CA ASP A 23 17.94 16.48 6.02
C ASP A 23 16.41 16.48 6.13
N VAL A 24 15.74 17.44 5.46
CA VAL A 24 14.28 17.51 5.44
C VAL A 24 13.69 16.31 4.68
N VAL A 25 14.23 15.99 3.51
CA VAL A 25 13.81 14.81 2.72
C VAL A 25 13.94 13.53 3.53
N LEU A 26 15.09 13.31 4.18
CA LEU A 26 15.36 12.12 5.00
C LEU A 26 14.40 12.03 6.19
N SER A 27 14.08 13.15 6.83
CA SER A 27 13.10 13.20 7.94
C SER A 27 11.66 12.83 7.53
N LEU A 28 11.34 12.95 6.23
CA LEU A 28 10.04 12.63 5.66
C LEU A 28 9.95 11.21 5.10
N LEU A 29 11.04 10.45 5.15
CA LEU A 29 11.02 9.05 4.74
C LEU A 29 10.30 8.21 5.78
N PRO A 30 9.44 7.27 5.36
CA PRO A 30 8.83 6.32 6.28
C PRO A 30 9.90 5.39 6.87
N THR A 31 9.57 4.71 7.96
CA THR A 31 10.41 3.67 8.54
C THR A 31 10.78 2.63 7.47
N MET A 32 12.02 2.15 7.55
CA MET A 32 12.51 1.10 6.66
C MET A 32 11.63 -0.15 6.78
N PRO A 33 11.29 -0.79 5.65
CA PRO A 33 10.65 -2.10 5.66
C PRO A 33 11.52 -3.11 6.41
N ASP A 34 10.88 -3.94 7.23
CA ASP A 34 11.53 -5.03 7.96
C ASP A 34 10.85 -6.34 7.59
N ALA A 35 11.55 -7.17 6.82
CA ALA A 35 11.06 -8.46 6.36
C ALA A 35 10.81 -9.44 7.53
N ALA A 36 11.59 -9.36 8.61
CA ALA A 36 11.40 -10.23 9.77
C ALA A 36 10.13 -9.85 10.53
N SER A 37 9.91 -8.55 10.78
CA SER A 37 8.66 -8.06 11.38
C SER A 37 7.44 -8.36 10.51
N LEU A 38 7.57 -8.23 9.18
CA LEU A 38 6.49 -8.59 8.25
C LEU A 38 6.18 -10.09 8.30
N ALA A 39 7.20 -10.95 8.31
CA ALA A 39 7.03 -12.40 8.41
C ALA A 39 6.35 -12.81 9.72
N ALA A 40 6.64 -12.10 10.82
CA ALA A 40 6.06 -12.31 12.13
C ALA A 40 4.65 -11.72 12.29
N THR A 41 4.12 -11.02 11.29
CA THR A 41 2.79 -10.39 11.39
C THR A 41 1.70 -11.46 11.44
N PRO A 42 0.88 -11.51 12.52
CA PRO A 42 -0.20 -12.47 12.64
C PRO A 42 -1.31 -12.29 11.58
N ASN A 43 -1.96 -13.40 11.20
CA ASN A 43 -2.96 -13.42 10.13
C ASN A 43 -4.19 -12.55 10.41
N ASP A 44 -4.58 -12.38 11.67
CA ASP A 44 -5.67 -11.49 12.08
C ASP A 44 -5.30 -10.01 11.85
N ARG A 45 -4.05 -9.62 12.12
CA ARG A 45 -3.55 -8.28 11.82
C ARG A 45 -3.43 -8.04 10.31
N VAL A 46 -3.08 -9.06 9.53
CA VAL A 46 -3.13 -9.01 8.06
C VAL A 46 -4.56 -8.75 7.58
N LEU A 47 -5.54 -9.54 8.05
CA LEU A 47 -6.94 -9.40 7.65
C LEU A 47 -7.52 -8.03 8.08
N SER A 48 -7.20 -7.60 9.30
CA SER A 48 -7.55 -6.26 9.82
C SER A 48 -7.04 -5.16 8.89
N MET A 49 -5.77 -5.22 8.44
CA MET A 49 -5.22 -4.22 7.52
C MET A 49 -5.84 -4.29 6.11
N MET A 50 -6.10 -5.48 5.58
CA MET A 50 -6.81 -5.66 4.31
C MET A 50 -8.20 -5.00 4.38
N ALA A 51 -8.97 -5.34 5.41
CA ALA A 51 -10.29 -4.76 5.66
C ALA A 51 -10.20 -3.24 5.80
N LYS A 52 -9.22 -2.72 6.55
CA LYS A 52 -9.03 -1.27 6.74
C LYS A 52 -8.86 -0.57 5.40
N CYS A 53 -8.02 -1.11 4.51
CA CYS A 53 -7.81 -0.56 3.17
C CYS A 53 -9.07 -0.63 2.30
N VAL A 54 -9.81 -1.75 2.35
CA VAL A 54 -11.08 -1.91 1.62
C VAL A 54 -12.15 -0.92 2.10
N PHE A 55 -12.28 -0.72 3.41
CA PHE A 55 -13.27 0.19 3.98
C PHE A 55 -12.90 1.66 3.75
N ARG A 56 -11.62 2.02 3.80
CA ARG A 56 -11.11 3.36 3.45
C ARG A 56 -11.34 3.75 1.99
N ALA A 57 -11.34 2.79 1.06
CA ALA A 57 -11.55 3.09 -0.36
C ALA A 57 -12.91 3.78 -0.60
N GLY A 58 -12.88 5.04 -1.08
CA GLY A 58 -14.07 5.87 -1.29
C GLY A 58 -14.76 6.34 -0.01
N PHE A 59 -14.03 6.45 1.11
CA PHE A 59 -14.59 6.87 2.39
C PHE A 59 -13.64 7.79 3.16
N ASN A 60 -14.17 8.62 4.06
CA ASN A 60 -13.34 9.46 4.92
C ASN A 60 -12.56 8.59 5.92
N TRP A 61 -11.22 8.62 5.83
CA TRP A 61 -10.33 7.80 6.64
C TRP A 61 -10.52 8.04 8.16
N GLN A 62 -10.78 9.27 8.59
CA GLN A 62 -10.99 9.60 10.01
C GLN A 62 -12.22 8.91 10.58
N VAL A 63 -13.26 8.77 9.75
CA VAL A 63 -14.48 8.06 10.14
C VAL A 63 -14.23 6.56 10.27
N ILE A 64 -13.41 5.98 9.38
CA ILE A 64 -12.99 4.57 9.50
C ILE A 64 -12.17 4.35 10.77
N GLU A 65 -11.17 5.21 11.04
CA GLU A 65 -10.35 5.09 12.26
C GLU A 65 -11.19 5.21 13.52
N LYS A 66 -12.10 6.19 13.59
CA LYS A 66 -12.99 6.36 14.73
C LYS A 66 -13.88 5.15 14.98
N LYS A 67 -14.31 4.47 13.91
CA LYS A 67 -15.14 3.26 13.99
C LYS A 67 -14.34 1.98 14.19
N TRP A 68 -13.01 2.02 14.05
CA TRP A 68 -12.18 0.80 14.02
C TRP A 68 -12.34 -0.14 15.22
N PRO A 69 -12.49 0.36 16.48
CA PRO A 69 -12.78 -0.53 17.60
C PRO A 69 -14.06 -1.37 17.39
N GLY A 70 -15.10 -0.77 16.80
CA GLY A 70 -16.32 -1.49 16.45
C GLY A 70 -16.14 -2.48 15.30
N PHE A 71 -15.17 -2.25 14.41
CA PHE A 71 -14.77 -3.25 13.40
C PHE A 71 -14.06 -4.44 14.04
N GLU A 72 -13.11 -4.20 14.93
CA GLU A 72 -12.40 -5.28 15.66
C GLU A 72 -13.40 -6.17 16.42
N GLU A 73 -14.38 -5.59 17.13
CA GLU A 73 -15.42 -6.35 17.81
C GLU A 73 -16.34 -7.10 16.82
N ALA A 74 -16.86 -6.40 15.81
CA ALA A 74 -17.79 -6.96 14.84
C ALA A 74 -17.20 -8.12 14.01
N PHE A 75 -15.89 -8.08 13.76
CA PHE A 75 -15.18 -9.10 12.99
C PHE A 75 -14.39 -10.06 13.88
N LEU A 76 -14.74 -10.21 15.16
CA LEU A 76 -14.16 -11.21 16.07
C LEU A 76 -12.63 -11.11 16.16
N GLY A 77 -12.10 -9.88 16.28
CA GLY A 77 -10.67 -9.60 16.27
C GLY A 77 -9.98 -9.84 14.93
N PHE A 78 -10.74 -10.03 13.84
CA PHE A 78 -10.26 -10.41 12.51
C PHE A 78 -9.58 -11.79 12.44
N GLU A 79 -9.86 -12.68 13.39
CA GLU A 79 -9.32 -14.05 13.37
C GLU A 79 -9.88 -14.85 12.18
N PRO A 80 -9.07 -15.22 11.16
CA PRO A 80 -9.60 -15.78 9.91
C PRO A 80 -10.31 -17.12 10.07
N GLY A 81 -9.80 -17.98 10.97
CA GLY A 81 -10.43 -19.26 11.29
C GLY A 81 -11.85 -19.08 11.85
N PRO A 82 -12.02 -18.42 13.01
CA PRO A 82 -13.32 -18.10 13.59
C PRO A 82 -14.31 -17.43 12.64
N LEU A 83 -13.84 -16.50 11.79
CA LEU A 83 -14.68 -15.83 10.79
C LEU A 83 -15.19 -16.79 9.72
N ASN A 84 -14.36 -17.71 9.24
CA ASN A 84 -14.76 -18.68 8.22
C ASN A 84 -15.77 -19.72 8.74
N PHE A 85 -15.84 -19.94 10.06
CA PHE A 85 -16.86 -20.78 10.68
C PHE A 85 -18.19 -20.08 10.91
N GLN A 86 -18.28 -18.76 10.70
CA GLN A 86 -19.53 -18.04 10.93
C GLN A 86 -20.60 -18.36 9.86
N PRO A 87 -21.84 -18.64 10.28
CA PRO A 87 -22.98 -18.84 9.38
C PRO A 87 -23.32 -17.56 8.59
N ASP A 88 -24.16 -17.66 7.55
CA ASP A 88 -24.44 -16.50 6.69
C ASP A 88 -25.24 -15.39 7.39
N ASP A 89 -26.10 -15.73 8.36
CA ASP A 89 -26.84 -14.78 9.19
C ASP A 89 -25.92 -13.85 10.00
N PHE A 90 -24.79 -14.35 10.51
CA PHE A 90 -23.75 -13.52 11.14
C PHE A 90 -23.32 -12.37 10.20
N TRP A 91 -23.09 -12.67 8.93
CA TRP A 91 -22.64 -11.67 7.95
C TRP A 91 -23.76 -10.70 7.56
N ASP A 92 -25.00 -11.18 7.50
CA ASP A 92 -26.17 -10.36 7.22
C ASP A 92 -26.45 -9.39 8.37
N ASP A 93 -26.33 -9.84 9.62
CA ASP A 93 -26.50 -9.01 10.82
C ASP A 93 -25.50 -7.85 10.88
N LEU A 94 -24.27 -8.05 10.40
CA LEU A 94 -23.27 -6.98 10.29
C LEU A 94 -23.71 -5.83 9.39
N THR A 95 -24.60 -6.06 8.42
CA THR A 95 -25.15 -4.99 7.57
C THR A 95 -26.08 -4.05 8.34
N SER A 96 -26.56 -4.47 9.51
CA SER A 96 -27.36 -3.66 10.43
C SER A 96 -26.54 -3.05 11.57
N ASN A 97 -25.29 -3.48 11.77
CA ASN A 97 -24.44 -3.04 12.87
C ASN A 97 -24.00 -1.57 12.70
N LYS A 98 -24.46 -0.69 13.61
CA LYS A 98 -24.16 0.75 13.59
C LYS A 98 -22.73 1.09 14.04
N ALA A 99 -22.02 0.16 14.67
CA ALA A 99 -20.63 0.35 15.08
C ALA A 99 -19.71 0.47 13.85
N ILE A 100 -19.99 -0.28 12.78
CA ILE A 100 -19.18 -0.32 11.55
C ILE A 100 -19.77 0.52 10.42
N VAL A 101 -19.13 0.49 9.25
CA VAL A 101 -19.71 1.00 7.99
C VAL A 101 -20.52 -0.13 7.35
N ARG A 102 -21.82 0.10 7.23
CA ARG A 102 -22.83 -0.87 6.75
C ARG A 102 -22.82 -1.01 5.23
N HIS A 103 -21.72 -1.56 4.70
CA HIS A 103 -21.54 -1.77 3.26
C HIS A 103 -21.40 -3.27 2.97
N GLY A 104 -22.49 -3.92 2.56
CA GLY A 104 -22.56 -5.39 2.41
C GLY A 104 -21.43 -6.00 1.59
N ALA A 105 -21.12 -5.46 0.41
CA ALA A 105 -20.04 -6.01 -0.42
C ALA A 105 -18.61 -5.84 0.17
N LYS A 106 -18.40 -4.88 1.09
CA LYS A 106 -17.13 -4.72 1.81
C LYS A 106 -17.09 -5.66 3.01
N ILE A 107 -18.22 -5.85 3.70
CA ILE A 107 -18.38 -6.86 4.75
C ILE A 107 -18.10 -8.27 4.20
N ARG A 108 -18.73 -8.66 3.09
CA ARG A 108 -18.50 -9.97 2.45
C ARG A 108 -17.06 -10.16 1.98
N SER A 109 -16.37 -9.09 1.58
CA SER A 109 -14.96 -9.19 1.22
C SER A 109 -14.06 -9.57 2.41
N VAL A 110 -14.46 -9.31 3.66
CA VAL A 110 -13.72 -9.78 4.85
C VAL A 110 -13.81 -11.31 4.95
N LYS A 111 -14.98 -11.91 4.70
CA LYS A 111 -15.16 -13.38 4.64
C LYS A 111 -14.28 -14.00 3.56
N GLU A 112 -14.35 -13.46 2.34
CA GLU A 112 -13.56 -13.97 1.20
C GLU A 112 -12.05 -13.81 1.43
N ASN A 113 -11.61 -12.71 2.04
CA ASN A 113 -10.20 -12.49 2.36
C ASN A 113 -9.72 -13.33 3.56
N ALA A 114 -10.59 -13.69 4.50
CA ALA A 114 -10.25 -14.62 5.58
C ALA A 114 -9.91 -16.02 5.00
N ALA A 115 -10.74 -16.52 4.07
CA ALA A 115 -10.45 -17.75 3.34
C ALA A 115 -9.14 -17.65 2.53
N PHE A 116 -8.95 -16.56 1.79
CA PHE A 116 -7.70 -16.34 1.04
C PHE A 116 -6.45 -16.35 1.94
N ILE A 117 -6.53 -15.78 3.14
CA ILE A 117 -5.41 -15.80 4.10
C ILE A 117 -5.11 -17.23 4.57
N LEU A 118 -6.12 -18.04 4.85
CA LEU A 118 -5.92 -19.43 5.25
C LEU A 118 -5.29 -20.24 4.10
N ASP A 119 -5.80 -20.11 2.88
CA ASP A 119 -5.24 -20.82 1.71
C ASP A 119 -3.74 -20.51 1.51
N ILE A 120 -3.37 -19.22 1.60
CA ILE A 120 -1.95 -18.82 1.50
C ILE A 120 -1.14 -19.32 2.70
N SER A 121 -1.74 -19.36 3.89
CA SER A 121 -1.04 -19.86 5.08
C SER A 121 -0.78 -21.36 4.98
N ASP A 122 -1.67 -22.13 4.37
CA ASP A 122 -1.44 -23.55 4.11
C ASP A 122 -0.31 -23.77 3.10
N GLU A 123 -0.17 -22.88 2.10
CA GLU A 123 0.89 -22.92 1.08
C GLU A 123 2.26 -22.45 1.62
N HIS A 124 2.29 -21.47 2.53
CA HIS A 124 3.50 -20.73 2.89
C HIS A 124 3.80 -20.63 4.39
N GLY A 125 2.97 -21.25 5.25
CA GLY A 125 3.05 -21.19 6.72
C GLY A 125 2.25 -20.04 7.33
N SER A 126 2.36 -18.82 6.78
CA SER A 126 1.50 -17.69 7.13
C SER A 126 1.41 -16.67 6.00
N PHE A 127 0.43 -15.77 6.04
CA PHE A 127 0.35 -14.69 5.06
C PHE A 127 1.52 -13.69 5.21
N GLY A 128 1.97 -13.44 6.45
CA GLY A 128 3.16 -12.62 6.72
C GLY A 128 4.41 -13.20 6.07
N GLN A 129 4.64 -14.51 6.22
CA GLN A 129 5.76 -15.23 5.60
C GLN A 129 5.69 -15.17 4.07
N PHE A 130 4.50 -15.39 3.50
CA PHE A 130 4.28 -15.23 2.06
C PHE A 130 4.70 -13.83 1.56
N LEU A 131 4.25 -12.76 2.25
CA LEU A 131 4.60 -11.39 1.86
C LEU A 131 6.10 -11.08 2.01
N ALA A 132 6.71 -11.55 3.09
CA ALA A 132 8.12 -11.33 3.38
C ALA A 132 9.05 -12.07 2.39
N ALA A 133 8.64 -13.27 1.96
CA ALA A 133 9.38 -14.06 0.97
C ALA A 133 9.23 -13.53 -0.46
N TRP A 134 8.22 -12.69 -0.74
CA TRP A 134 8.00 -12.18 -2.10
C TRP A 134 9.06 -11.13 -2.49
N PRO A 135 9.77 -11.31 -3.62
CA PRO A 135 10.83 -10.39 -4.05
C PRO A 135 10.33 -8.96 -4.31
N SER A 136 11.01 -7.96 -3.78
CA SER A 136 10.63 -6.54 -3.96
C SER A 136 10.82 -6.05 -5.41
N GLU A 137 11.65 -6.73 -6.17
CA GLU A 137 11.85 -6.51 -7.60
C GLU A 137 10.68 -6.98 -8.48
N ASP A 138 9.69 -7.70 -7.91
CA ASP A 138 8.45 -8.13 -8.58
C ASP A 138 7.18 -7.80 -7.77
N VAL A 139 7.07 -6.57 -7.22
CA VAL A 139 5.84 -6.16 -6.53
C VAL A 139 4.63 -6.05 -7.46
N VAL A 140 4.84 -5.83 -8.76
CA VAL A 140 3.75 -5.88 -9.76
C VAL A 140 3.15 -7.29 -9.86
N GLY A 141 3.98 -8.35 -9.76
CA GLY A 141 3.51 -9.73 -9.63
C GLY A 141 2.68 -9.94 -8.37
N LEU A 142 3.14 -9.42 -7.22
CA LEU A 142 2.40 -9.50 -5.97
C LEU A 142 1.03 -8.81 -6.04
N TRP A 143 0.96 -7.64 -6.71
CA TRP A 143 -0.32 -6.96 -6.94
C TRP A 143 -1.29 -7.78 -7.78
N ASP A 144 -0.79 -8.53 -8.77
CA ASP A 144 -1.61 -9.42 -9.61
C ASP A 144 -2.17 -10.58 -8.77
N VAL A 145 -1.39 -11.14 -7.85
CA VAL A 145 -1.86 -12.18 -6.90
C VAL A 145 -2.98 -11.63 -6.01
N LEU A 146 -2.76 -10.47 -5.37
CA LEU A 146 -3.78 -9.84 -4.53
C LEU A 146 -5.05 -9.51 -5.30
N ALA A 147 -4.94 -9.03 -6.54
CA ALA A 147 -6.09 -8.68 -7.37
C ALA A 147 -6.91 -9.90 -7.81
N LYS A 148 -6.25 -11.04 -8.05
CA LYS A 148 -6.89 -12.28 -8.54
C LYS A 148 -7.45 -13.14 -7.42
N ARG A 149 -6.70 -13.31 -6.33
CA ARG A 149 -7.08 -14.22 -5.24
C ARG A 149 -7.80 -13.49 -4.11
N GLY A 150 -7.51 -12.21 -3.91
CA GLY A 150 -8.15 -11.38 -2.89
C GLY A 150 -9.42 -10.70 -3.38
N LYS A 151 -10.31 -10.35 -2.45
CA LYS A 151 -11.52 -9.59 -2.73
C LYS A 151 -11.34 -8.11 -2.44
N ARG A 152 -11.61 -7.28 -3.47
CA ARG A 152 -11.45 -5.81 -3.44
C ARG A 152 -10.01 -5.37 -3.12
N LEU A 153 -9.02 -6.23 -3.38
CA LEU A 153 -7.59 -5.94 -3.20
C LEU A 153 -6.89 -5.55 -4.52
N GLY A 154 -7.63 -5.38 -5.61
CA GLY A 154 -7.10 -4.83 -6.86
C GLY A 154 -6.83 -3.32 -6.80
N GLY A 155 -6.09 -2.80 -7.79
CA GLY A 155 -5.82 -1.37 -7.91
C GLY A 155 -5.07 -0.80 -6.71
N ASN A 156 -5.44 0.42 -6.29
CA ASN A 156 -4.75 1.09 -5.19
C ASN A 156 -4.98 0.44 -3.83
N THR A 157 -6.08 -0.30 -3.62
CA THR A 157 -6.37 -0.92 -2.32
C THR A 157 -5.30 -1.93 -1.92
N GLY A 158 -4.93 -2.87 -2.81
CA GLY A 158 -3.85 -3.83 -2.54
C GLY A 158 -2.48 -3.17 -2.41
N ARG A 159 -2.21 -2.15 -3.21
CA ARG A 159 -0.95 -1.38 -3.15
C ARG A 159 -0.77 -0.69 -1.79
N TYR A 160 -1.82 -0.02 -1.30
CA TYR A 160 -1.82 0.61 0.02
C TYR A 160 -1.77 -0.40 1.15
N PHE A 161 -2.49 -1.53 1.04
CA PHE A 161 -2.38 -2.64 1.98
C PHE A 161 -0.91 -3.07 2.15
N LEU A 162 -0.21 -3.33 1.05
CA LEU A 162 1.22 -3.71 1.10
C LEU A 162 2.09 -2.62 1.73
N ARG A 163 1.86 -1.35 1.38
CA ARG A 163 2.59 -0.24 2.00
C ARG A 163 2.35 -0.15 3.51
N PHE A 164 1.12 -0.35 3.98
CA PHE A 164 0.77 -0.19 5.39
C PHE A 164 1.09 -1.40 6.24
N ILE A 165 1.10 -2.61 5.67
CA ILE A 165 1.53 -3.81 6.40
C ILE A 165 3.06 -3.91 6.49
N GLY A 166 3.80 -3.08 5.76
CA GLY A 166 5.27 -2.98 5.86
C GLY A 166 6.03 -3.70 4.75
N LYS A 167 5.39 -4.09 3.64
CA LYS A 167 6.10 -4.61 2.47
C LYS A 167 6.90 -3.50 1.80
N ASP A 168 8.15 -3.79 1.44
CA ASP A 168 8.92 -2.90 0.58
C ASP A 168 8.32 -2.89 -0.84
N THR A 169 7.64 -1.80 -1.17
CA THR A 169 6.92 -1.58 -2.44
C THR A 169 6.91 -0.09 -2.80
N PHE A 170 6.92 0.18 -4.10
CA PHE A 170 6.61 1.52 -4.61
C PHE A 170 5.09 1.73 -4.71
N LEU A 171 4.65 2.99 -4.79
CA LEU A 171 3.28 3.37 -5.10
C LEU A 171 3.28 4.24 -6.37
N PRO A 172 2.64 3.81 -7.47
CA PRO A 172 2.52 4.60 -8.70
C PRO A 172 1.38 5.64 -8.57
N GLY A 173 1.44 6.47 -7.52
CA GLY A 173 0.54 7.62 -7.37
C GLY A 173 0.91 8.76 -8.31
N ARG A 174 0.04 9.77 -8.45
CA ARG A 174 0.18 10.89 -9.39
C ARG A 174 1.60 11.49 -9.42
N ASP A 175 2.14 11.85 -8.27
CA ASP A 175 3.44 12.53 -8.21
C ASP A 175 4.61 11.59 -8.48
N ALA A 176 4.55 10.35 -7.99
CA ALA A 176 5.56 9.35 -8.33
C ALA A 176 5.56 9.04 -9.84
N VAL A 177 4.37 8.96 -10.45
CA VAL A 177 4.23 8.78 -11.91
C VAL A 177 4.74 10.00 -12.67
N ALA A 178 4.51 11.21 -12.17
CA ALA A 178 5.10 12.42 -12.76
C ALA A 178 6.64 12.37 -12.71
N ALA A 179 7.22 11.90 -11.60
CA ALA A 179 8.66 11.76 -11.45
C ALA A 179 9.27 10.71 -12.40
N VAL A 180 8.66 9.53 -12.57
CA VAL A 180 9.17 8.53 -13.54
C VAL A 180 9.10 9.05 -14.97
N ARG A 181 8.07 9.84 -15.31
CA ARG A 181 7.96 10.50 -16.63
C ARG A 181 9.02 11.58 -16.81
N ILE A 182 9.32 12.37 -15.77
CA ILE A 182 10.44 13.34 -15.77
C ILE A 182 11.78 12.61 -15.98
N ALA A 183 11.94 11.43 -15.38
CA ALA A 183 13.08 10.54 -15.62
C ALA A 183 13.07 9.84 -17.00
N GLY A 184 12.22 10.30 -17.93
CA GLY A 184 12.22 9.85 -19.32
C GLY A 184 11.53 8.50 -19.59
N LEU A 185 10.79 7.94 -18.62
CA LEU A 185 9.99 6.75 -18.87
C LEU A 185 8.68 7.12 -19.59
N ASP A 186 8.46 6.54 -20.77
CA ASP A 186 7.25 6.75 -21.57
C ASP A 186 6.09 5.88 -21.07
N VAL A 187 5.33 6.43 -20.12
CA VAL A 187 4.10 5.83 -19.57
C VAL A 187 3.01 6.88 -19.45
N PRO A 188 1.72 6.52 -19.54
CA PRO A 188 0.61 7.47 -19.32
C PRO A 188 0.65 8.08 -17.91
N SER A 189 -0.04 9.21 -17.71
CA SER A 189 -0.10 9.89 -16.41
C SER A 189 -0.84 9.09 -15.33
N HIS A 190 -1.67 8.13 -15.76
CA HIS A 190 -2.39 7.18 -14.90
C HIS A 190 -2.19 5.75 -15.44
N PRO A 191 -1.04 5.11 -15.16
CA PRO A 191 -0.73 3.79 -15.68
C PRO A 191 -1.54 2.70 -14.98
N THR A 192 -2.36 2.00 -15.75
CA THR A 192 -3.15 0.84 -15.29
C THR A 192 -2.78 -0.45 -16.01
N ALA A 193 -2.20 -0.37 -17.21
CA ALA A 193 -1.83 -1.54 -17.99
C ALA A 193 -0.62 -2.25 -17.35
N LYS A 194 -0.64 -3.60 -17.37
CA LYS A 194 0.43 -4.43 -16.82
C LYS A 194 1.80 -4.11 -17.44
N ARG A 195 1.85 -3.75 -18.74
CA ARG A 195 3.08 -3.35 -19.43
C ARG A 195 3.70 -2.09 -18.81
N ASP A 196 2.89 -1.08 -18.51
CA ASP A 196 3.36 0.20 -18.00
C ASP A 196 3.83 0.05 -16.54
N LEU A 197 3.08 -0.71 -15.74
CA LEU A 197 3.46 -1.01 -14.36
C LEU A 197 4.77 -1.80 -14.28
N LYS A 198 5.00 -2.75 -15.19
CA LYS A 198 6.29 -3.47 -15.31
C LYS A 198 7.43 -2.55 -15.70
N ALA A 199 7.22 -1.65 -16.67
CA ALA A 199 8.24 -0.68 -17.05
C ALA A 199 8.61 0.26 -15.87
N ILE A 200 7.63 0.63 -15.04
CA ILE A 200 7.88 1.37 -13.80
C ILE A 200 8.66 0.50 -12.80
N GLN A 201 8.28 -0.76 -12.58
CA GLN A 201 9.03 -1.69 -11.71
C GLN A 201 10.50 -1.78 -12.15
N GLU A 202 10.77 -1.97 -13.44
CA GLU A 202 12.13 -2.06 -13.97
C GLU A 202 12.94 -0.78 -13.72
N LEU A 203 12.33 0.40 -13.85
CA LEU A 203 12.97 1.65 -13.48
C LEU A 203 13.29 1.71 -11.98
N PHE A 204 12.35 1.35 -11.12
CA PHE A 204 12.58 1.30 -9.66
C PHE A 204 13.64 0.26 -9.28
N ASN A 205 13.69 -0.89 -9.95
CA ASN A 205 14.74 -1.90 -9.73
C ASN A 205 16.11 -1.32 -10.05
N ARG A 206 16.24 -0.56 -11.16
CA ARG A 206 17.48 0.14 -11.51
C ARG A 206 17.87 1.18 -10.46
N TRP A 207 16.93 2.01 -10.02
CA TRP A 207 17.18 2.99 -8.95
C TRP A 207 17.58 2.32 -7.63
N HIS A 208 16.98 1.17 -7.32
CA HIS A 208 17.35 0.38 -6.15
C HIS A 208 18.78 -0.15 -6.27
N THR A 209 19.17 -0.73 -7.42
CA THR A 209 20.55 -1.17 -7.66
C THR A 209 21.55 -0.01 -7.64
N GLU A 210 21.19 1.15 -8.18
CA GLU A 210 22.02 2.36 -8.22
C GLU A 210 22.30 2.92 -6.82
N THR A 211 21.29 2.93 -5.94
CA THR A 211 21.31 3.72 -4.70
C THR A 211 21.37 2.88 -3.42
N GLY A 212 20.94 1.62 -3.48
CA GLY A 212 20.70 0.77 -2.30
C GLY A 212 19.46 1.15 -1.47
N LEU A 213 18.69 2.17 -1.88
CA LEU A 213 17.49 2.62 -1.15
C LEU A 213 16.31 1.66 -1.35
N SER A 214 15.49 1.48 -0.32
CA SER A 214 14.24 0.70 -0.41
C SER A 214 13.27 1.27 -1.45
N TYR A 215 12.42 0.41 -2.03
CA TYR A 215 11.38 0.84 -2.98
C TYR A 215 10.41 1.84 -2.35
N VAL A 216 10.13 1.66 -1.05
CA VAL A 216 9.33 2.57 -0.23
C VAL A 216 9.93 3.98 -0.19
N HIS A 217 11.25 4.08 0.00
CA HIS A 217 11.99 5.35 0.04
C HIS A 217 12.13 5.98 -1.34
N LEU A 218 12.56 5.21 -2.34
CA LEU A 218 12.62 5.66 -3.73
C LEU A 218 11.28 6.26 -4.17
N SER A 219 10.18 5.59 -3.85
CA SER A 219 8.84 6.03 -4.20
C SER A 219 8.44 7.32 -3.49
N ARG A 220 8.85 7.50 -2.22
CA ARG A 220 8.58 8.72 -1.44
C ARG A 220 9.39 9.91 -1.97
N ILE A 221 10.67 9.71 -2.24
CA ILE A 221 11.56 10.73 -2.80
C ILE A 221 11.08 11.14 -4.19
N ALA A 222 10.75 10.17 -5.06
CA ALA A 222 10.19 10.42 -6.37
C ALA A 222 8.93 11.30 -6.28
N ALA A 223 7.97 10.95 -5.39
CA ALA A 223 6.78 11.77 -5.18
C ALA A 223 7.11 13.20 -4.69
N MET A 224 8.12 13.39 -3.83
CA MET A 224 8.53 14.73 -3.38
C MET A 224 9.20 15.57 -4.47
N SER A 225 9.77 14.93 -5.49
CA SER A 225 10.45 15.58 -6.62
C SER A 225 9.48 16.19 -7.65
N ALA A 226 8.23 15.75 -7.71
CA ALA A 226 7.28 16.12 -8.76
C ALA A 226 5.92 16.54 -8.20
N GLY A 227 4.98 16.91 -9.08
CA GLY A 227 3.63 17.34 -8.68
C GLY A 227 3.58 18.65 -7.90
N ASP A 228 2.59 18.79 -7.04
CA ASP A 228 2.40 19.98 -6.20
C ASP A 228 3.44 20.01 -5.07
N ASN A 229 4.11 21.15 -4.88
CA ASN A 229 5.12 21.25 -3.84
C ASN A 229 4.48 21.53 -2.48
N ILE A 230 4.00 20.48 -1.83
CA ILE A 230 3.43 20.56 -0.48
C ILE A 230 4.55 20.87 0.52
N ASP A 231 4.30 21.86 1.39
CA ASP A 231 5.19 22.23 2.49
C ASP A 231 5.57 21.01 3.39
N PRO A 232 6.83 20.89 3.84
CA PRO A 232 7.29 19.77 4.67
C PRO A 232 6.49 19.55 5.96
N GLU A 233 6.06 20.60 6.67
CA GLU A 233 5.29 20.45 7.91
C GLU A 233 3.92 19.84 7.62
N ARG A 234 3.27 20.32 6.55
CA ARG A 234 1.98 19.78 6.09
C ARG A 234 2.13 18.34 5.61
N LEU A 235 3.21 18.01 4.91
CA LEU A 235 3.49 16.64 4.48
C LEU A 235 3.79 15.72 5.67
N ALA A 236 4.56 16.17 6.66
CA ALA A 236 4.82 15.42 7.89
C ALA A 236 3.53 15.18 8.69
N ALA A 237 2.60 16.14 8.72
CA ALA A 237 1.28 15.95 9.31
C ALA A 237 0.46 14.89 8.54
N TYR A 238 0.55 14.83 7.22
CA TYR A 238 -0.10 13.78 6.42
C TYR A 238 0.49 12.40 6.64
N ILE A 239 1.81 12.29 6.74
CA ILE A 239 2.52 11.03 7.01
C ILE A 239 2.12 10.51 8.40
N ARG A 240 2.16 11.36 9.43
CA ARG A 240 1.78 11.01 10.81
C ARG A 240 0.28 10.75 10.97
N GLY A 241 -0.55 11.47 10.21
CA GLY A 241 -2.00 11.41 10.29
C GLY A 241 -2.65 10.36 9.39
N GLY A 242 -1.91 9.55 8.62
CA GLY A 242 -2.53 8.45 7.85
C GLY A 242 -3.56 8.90 6.79
N ARG A 243 -3.42 10.12 6.24
CA ARG A 243 -4.22 10.55 5.08
C ARG A 243 -3.69 9.82 3.83
N GLY A 244 -4.10 8.56 3.69
CA GLY A 244 -4.07 7.88 2.39
C GLY A 244 -4.93 8.70 1.44
N ASP A 245 -4.30 9.17 0.36
CA ASP A 245 -4.87 9.61 -0.90
C ASP A 245 -6.41 9.68 -0.86
N GLN A 246 -6.93 10.85 -0.46
CA GLN A 246 -8.31 11.14 -0.78
C GLN A 246 -8.35 11.10 -2.29
N GLY A 247 -9.05 10.11 -2.84
CA GLY A 247 -9.42 10.14 -4.23
C GLY A 247 -10.05 11.50 -4.50
N GLU A 248 -9.32 12.32 -5.24
CA GLU A 248 -9.84 13.49 -5.91
C GLU A 248 -9.77 13.13 -7.40
N GLU A 249 -10.99 13.05 -7.94
CA GLU A 249 -11.45 12.99 -9.32
C GLU A 249 -10.40 13.03 -10.45
#